data_AF-A0A7L2B0W9-F1
#
_entry.id   AF-A0A7L2B0W9-F1
#
_cell.length_a   1.000
_cell.length_b   1.000
_cell.length_c   1.000
_cell.angle_alpha   90.00
_cell.angle_beta   90.00
_cell.angle_gamma   90.00
#
_symmetry.space_group_name_H-M   'P 1'
#
loop_
_entity.id
_entity.type
_entity.pdbx_description
1 polymer ?
#
loop_
_entity_poly.entity_id
_entity_poly.type
_entity_poly.pdbx_seq_one_letter_code
_entity_poly.pdbx_strand_id
1 'polypeptide(L)' 'QRSPTDKAYFIAKEILATERTYLKDLEVITVWFRSAVIKENAMPEGLMTLLFSNIDPIYEFHRGFLKEIEERLSLW' A
#
# COMPACT_ATOMS: atom_id res chain seq x y z
N GLN A 1 -7.32 -17.23 -31.32
CA GLN A 1 -6.95 -17.81 -30.01
C GLN A 1 -6.30 -16.71 -29.19
N ARG A 2 -6.82 -16.37 -28.00
CA ARG A 2 -6.13 -15.45 -27.06
C ARG A 2 -4.97 -16.22 -26.43
N SER A 3 -3.77 -15.65 -26.46
CA SER A 3 -2.59 -16.31 -25.90
C SER A 3 -2.76 -16.45 -24.37
N PRO A 4 -2.37 -17.57 -23.74
CA PRO A 4 -2.37 -17.70 -22.28
C PRO A 4 -1.62 -16.56 -21.57
N THR A 5 -0.61 -16.00 -22.24
CA THR A 5 0.17 -14.83 -21.80
C THR A 5 -0.70 -13.59 -21.58
N ASP A 6 -1.76 -13.40 -22.39
CA ASP A 6 -2.64 -12.24 -22.29
C ASP A 6 -3.40 -12.24 -20.95
N LYS A 7 -3.93 -13.41 -20.55
CA LYS A 7 -4.70 -13.54 -19.30
C LYS A 7 -3.84 -13.27 -18.07
N ALA A 8 -2.65 -13.88 -18.02
CA ALA A 8 -1.73 -13.67 -16.90
C ALA A 8 -1.27 -12.20 -16.80
N TYR A 9 -1.00 -11.57 -17.95
CA TYR A 9 -0.65 -10.15 -18.01
C TYR A 9 -1.78 -9.24 -17.49
N PHE A 10 -3.04 -9.48 -17.88
CA PHE A 10 -4.16 -8.68 -17.40
C PHE A 10 -4.43 -8.87 -15.89
N ILE A 11 -4.27 -10.08 -15.37
CA ILE A 11 -4.37 -10.34 -13.92
C ILE A 11 -3.28 -9.57 -13.17
N ALA A 12 -2.03 -9.59 -13.65
CA ALA A 12 -0.94 -8.83 -13.03
C ALA A 12 -1.19 -7.31 -13.09
N LYS A 13 -1.77 -6.81 -14.18
CA LYS A 13 -2.21 -5.40 -14.27
C LYS A 13 -3.32 -5.05 -13.30
N GLU A 14 -4.27 -5.95 -13.08
CA GLU A 14 -5.34 -5.76 -12.08
C GLU A 14 -4.74 -5.68 -10.68
N ILE A 15 -3.86 -6.63 -10.31
CA ILE A 15 -3.12 -6.60 -9.03
C ILE A 15 -2.38 -5.26 -8.88
N LEU A 16 -1.64 -4.84 -9.91
CA LEU A 16 -0.92 -3.56 -9.89
C LEU A 16 -1.86 -2.37 -9.62
N ALA A 17 -3.01 -2.34 -10.30
CA ALA A 17 -3.97 -1.25 -10.15
C ALA A 17 -4.59 -1.22 -8.75
N THR A 18 -5.01 -2.39 -8.24
CA THR A 18 -5.61 -2.50 -6.90
C THR A 18 -4.61 -2.26 -5.79
N GLU A 19 -3.34 -2.64 -5.99
CA GLU A 19 -2.26 -2.40 -5.01
C GLU A 19 -1.97 -0.90 -4.86
N ARG A 20 -1.98 -0.15 -5.98
CA ARG A 20 -1.84 1.33 -5.94
C ARG A 20 -2.95 1.98 -5.11
N THR A 21 -4.19 1.54 -5.28
CA THR A 21 -5.31 2.07 -4.50
C THR A 21 -5.21 1.66 -3.03
N TYR A 22 -4.81 0.41 -2.75
CA TYR A 22 -4.61 -0.07 -1.38
C TYR A 22 -3.55 0.74 -0.63
N LEU A 23 -2.44 1.10 -1.27
CA LEU A 23 -1.44 1.99 -0.67
C LEU A 23 -1.99 3.40 -0.39
N LYS A 24 -2.87 3.92 -1.25
CA LYS A 24 -3.57 5.20 -0.96
C LYS A 24 -4.49 5.09 0.24
N ASP A 25 -5.15 3.96 0.43
CA ASP A 25 -5.96 3.71 1.61
C ASP A 25 -5.09 3.62 2.89
N LEU A 26 -3.92 2.98 2.81
CA LEU A 26 -2.98 2.96 3.93
C LEU A 26 -2.41 4.35 4.25
N GLU A 27 -2.14 5.19 3.24
CA GLU A 27 -1.72 6.59 3.43
C GLU A 27 -2.74 7.40 4.25
N VAL A 28 -4.04 7.08 4.17
CA VAL A 28 -5.08 7.70 5.03
C VAL A 28 -4.73 7.54 6.50
N ILE A 29 -4.23 6.37 6.91
CA ILE A 29 -3.86 6.09 8.30
C ILE A 29 -2.44 6.57 8.59
N THR A 30 -1.47 6.14 7.79
CA THR A 30 -0.03 6.31 8.09
C THR A 30 0.44 7.76 7.92
N VAL A 31 -0.21 8.53 7.03
CA VAL A 31 0.16 9.91 6.71
C VAL A 31 -0.87 10.90 7.22
N TRP A 32 -2.12 10.83 6.73
CA TRP A 32 -3.11 11.88 6.94
C TRP A 32 -3.65 11.87 8.38
N PHE A 33 -4.11 10.71 8.85
CA PHE A 33 -4.62 10.54 10.20
C PHE A 33 -3.51 10.75 11.23
N ARG A 34 -2.32 10.17 11.03
CA ARG A 34 -1.14 10.41 11.88
C ARG A 34 -0.86 11.90 12.05
N SER A 35 -0.83 12.64 10.95
CA SER A 35 -0.56 14.08 10.97
C SER A 35 -1.63 14.85 11.75
N ALA A 36 -2.91 14.48 11.59
CA ALA A 36 -4.01 15.09 12.32
C ALA A 36 -3.92 14.83 13.83
N VAL A 37 -3.71 13.58 14.26
CA VAL A 37 -3.68 13.23 15.69
C VAL A 37 -2.46 13.79 16.41
N ILE A 38 -1.30 13.85 15.75
CA ILE A 38 -0.09 14.48 16.31
C ILE A 38 -0.29 15.97 16.49
N LYS A 39 -0.81 16.65 15.45
CA LYS A 39 -1.01 18.10 15.47
C LYS A 39 -1.97 18.54 16.58
N GLU A 40 -3.06 17.80 16.77
CA GLU A 40 -4.10 18.12 17.75
C GLU A 40 -3.80 17.53 19.15
N ASN A 41 -2.69 16.79 19.32
CA ASN A 41 -2.38 16.01 20.53
C ASN A 41 -3.59 15.20 21.03
N ALA A 42 -4.34 14.62 20.08
CA ALA A 42 -5.69 14.11 20.30
C ALA A 42 -5.73 12.62 20.66
N MET A 43 -4.57 11.98 20.83
CA MET A 43 -4.48 10.54 21.08
C MET A 43 -3.41 10.23 22.14
N PRO A 44 -3.69 9.33 23.11
CA PRO A 44 -2.68 8.88 24.06
C PRO A 44 -1.49 8.21 23.36
N GLU A 45 -0.28 8.47 23.86
CA GLU A 45 0.97 7.97 23.26
C GLU A 45 1.01 6.44 23.11
N GLY A 46 0.52 5.71 24.13
CA GLY A 46 0.46 4.25 24.06
C GLY A 46 -0.45 3.74 22.95
N LEU A 47 -1.58 4.42 22.70
CA LEU A 47 -2.50 4.07 21.62
C LEU A 47 -1.93 4.44 20.24
N MET A 48 -1.28 5.61 20.12
CA MET A 48 -0.57 5.98 18.90
C MET A 48 0.50 4.96 18.55
N THR A 49 1.32 4.59 19.53
CA THR A 49 2.39 3.61 19.36
C THR A 49 1.82 2.26 18.94
N LEU A 50 0.77 1.79 19.62
CA LEU A 50 0.10 0.54 19.27
C LEU A 50 -0.43 0.58 17.83
N LEU A 51 -1.17 1.62 17.44
CA LEU A 51 -1.74 1.69 16.09
C LEU A 51 -0.64 1.72 15.01
N PHE A 52 0.30 2.65 15.11
CA PHE A 52 1.26 2.91 14.04
C PHE A 52 2.34 1.82 13.93
N SER A 53 2.79 1.24 15.05
CA SER A 53 3.75 0.13 15.00
C SER A 53 3.19 -1.13 14.32
N ASN A 54 1.86 -1.31 14.28
CA ASN A 54 1.23 -2.42 13.57
C ASN A 54 0.97 -2.13 12.09
N ILE A 55 0.71 -0.88 11.71
CA ILE A 55 0.35 -0.51 10.33
C ILE A 55 1.57 -0.10 9.49
N ASP A 56 2.57 0.56 10.07
CA ASP A 56 3.75 1.01 9.32
C ASP A 56 4.52 -0.13 8.64
N PRO A 57 4.78 -1.28 9.30
CA PRO A 57 5.47 -2.39 8.64
C PRO A 57 4.67 -2.96 7.47
N ILE A 58 3.33 -2.95 7.55
CA ILE A 58 2.44 -3.40 6.47
C ILE A 58 2.56 -2.42 5.29
N TYR A 59 2.45 -1.12 5.55
CA TYR A 59 2.58 -0.10 4.50
C TYR A 59 3.95 -0.15 3.81
N GLU A 60 5.04 -0.27 4.56
CA GLU A 60 6.38 -0.36 3.98
C GLU A 60 6.58 -1.64 3.16
N PHE A 61 6.07 -2.78 3.63
CA PHE A 61 6.09 -4.02 2.85
C PHE A 61 5.35 -3.86 1.51
N HIS A 62 4.13 -3.33 1.54
CA HIS A 62 3.31 -3.16 0.35
C HIS A 62 3.87 -2.12 -0.63
N ARG A 63 4.57 -1.09 -0.12
CA ARG A 63 5.35 -0.16 -0.97
C ARG A 63 6.47 -0.86 -1.74
N GLY A 64 7.20 -1.76 -1.07
CA GLY A 64 8.22 -2.59 -1.72
C GLY A 64 7.61 -3.52 -2.75
N PHE A 65 6.54 -4.22 -2.38
CA PHE A 65 5.81 -5.14 -3.26
C PHE A 65 5.28 -4.45 -4.53
N LEU A 66 4.67 -3.26 -4.39
CA LEU A 66 4.21 -2.48 -5.54
C LEU A 66 5.36 -2.21 -6.51
N LYS A 67 6.51 -1.77 -6.01
CA LYS A 67 7.69 -1.47 -6.83
C LYS A 67 8.16 -2.72 -7.60
N GLU A 68 8.21 -3.87 -6.95
CA GLU A 68 8.60 -5.13 -7.61
C GLU A 68 7.63 -5.55 -8.73
N ILE A 69 6.32 -5.37 -8.52
CA ILE A 69 5.32 -5.64 -9.56
C ILE A 69 5.44 -4.65 -10.72
N GLU A 70 5.62 -3.36 -10.44
CA GLU A 70 5.81 -2.33 -11.46
C GLU A 70 7.03 -2.65 -12.35
N GLU A 71 8.16 -2.97 -11.72
CA GLU A 71 9.38 -3.36 -12.42
C GLU A 71 9.14 -4.63 -13.26
N ARG A 72 8.53 -5.67 -12.69
CA ARG A 72 8.23 -6.92 -13.42
C ARG A 72 7.32 -6.69 -14.63
N LEU A 73 6.27 -5.88 -14.49
CA LEU A 73 5.34 -5.58 -15.59
C LEU A 73 5.95 -4.68 -16.67
N SER A 74 6.95 -3.85 -16.31
CA SER A 74 7.68 -3.03 -17.29
C SER A 74 8.60 -3.86 -18.20
N LEU A 75 9.05 -5.02 -17.69
CA LEU A 75 9.93 -5.98 -18.38
C LEU A 75 9.18 -7.15 -19.03
N TRP A 76 7.85 -7.19 -18.90
CA TRP A 76 6.98 -8.23 -19.46
C TRP A 76 6.78 -8.03 -20.97
#